data_AF-A0A382HTE5-F1
#
_entry.id   AF-A0A382HTE5-F1
#
_cell.length_a   1.000
_cell.length_b   1.000
_cell.length_c   1.000
_cell.angle_alpha   90.00
_cell.angle_beta   90.00
_cell.angle_gamma   90.00
#
_symmetry.space_group_name_H-M   'P 1'
#
loop_
_entity.id
_entity.type
_entity.pdbx_description
1 polymer ?
#
loop_
_entity_poly.entity_id
_entity_poly.type
_entity_poly.pdbx_seq_one_letter_code
_entity_poly.pdbx_strand_id
1 'polypeptide(L)'
;MKKALLTAIILSCICRLPAQEKLFLVFEFMRVDNEQELIYMDTEDFWKKIHEQRVKNGDIIGWDLWRLQPGGEDQGYQYLTVNLYDDKVKMMSGAGDFEKALQGAYPDLSEEELYEKFNQTGKSRDLAVRLYLERLAQTENTFEMPLGTVAAIDMMKAEPGKYWEYEKAENEVFKPMHQRSVNNGSKGSWGFCRILVPSGSDNFASHITVNMFKDYNHMYNTDSPPGPELSADEKKAVRDGIDARDMKYTYMATLIR
;
A
#
# COMPACT_ATOMS: atom_id res chain seq x y z
N MET A 1 -12.40 -10.11 -65.10
CA MET A 1 -11.51 -9.11 -64.44
C MET A 1 -12.35 -8.24 -63.53
N LYS A 2 -12.07 -8.30 -62.20
CA LYS A 2 -12.12 -7.26 -61.16
C LYS A 2 -13.18 -6.15 -61.35
N LYS A 3 -14.11 -5.92 -60.43
CA LYS A 3 -13.84 -5.33 -59.10
C LYS A 3 -15.00 -5.64 -58.14
N ALA A 4 -14.76 -6.49 -57.15
CA ALA A 4 -15.53 -6.51 -55.91
C ALA A 4 -14.70 -5.73 -54.89
N LEU A 5 -15.20 -4.57 -54.45
CA LEU A 5 -14.65 -3.84 -53.31
C LEU A 5 -15.79 -3.75 -52.30
N LEU A 6 -15.94 -4.80 -51.48
CA LEU A 6 -16.78 -4.72 -50.29
C LEU A 6 -15.84 -4.43 -49.12
N THR A 7 -15.95 -3.20 -48.65
CA THR A 7 -15.23 -2.63 -47.52
C THR A 7 -15.35 -3.53 -46.29
N ALA A 8 -14.19 -3.81 -45.70
CA ALA A 8 -14.05 -4.51 -44.43
C ALA A 8 -14.81 -3.77 -43.32
N ILE A 9 -15.78 -4.45 -42.70
CA ILE A 9 -16.25 -4.10 -41.36
C ILE A 9 -15.39 -4.91 -40.40
N ILE A 10 -14.37 -4.24 -39.87
CA ILE A 10 -13.60 -4.67 -38.72
C ILE A 10 -14.60 -4.75 -37.56
N LEU A 11 -15.06 -5.95 -37.24
CA LEU A 11 -15.79 -6.19 -36.00
C LEU A 11 -14.77 -6.10 -34.86
N SER A 12 -14.66 -4.91 -34.30
CA SER A 12 -13.88 -4.64 -33.10
C SER A 12 -14.47 -5.43 -31.93
N CYS A 13 -13.97 -6.64 -31.72
CA CYS A 13 -13.98 -7.26 -30.39
C CYS A 13 -13.07 -6.41 -29.51
N ILE A 14 -13.62 -5.32 -28.99
CA ILE A 14 -13.09 -4.66 -27.79
C ILE A 14 -13.35 -5.67 -26.68
N CYS A 15 -12.45 -6.65 -26.54
CA CYS A 15 -12.26 -7.30 -25.26
C CYS A 15 -11.98 -6.17 -24.28
N ARG A 16 -13.00 -5.81 -23.49
CA ARG A 16 -12.78 -5.09 -22.25
C ARG A 16 -11.91 -6.02 -21.42
N LEU A 17 -10.59 -5.88 -21.54
CA LEU A 17 -9.68 -6.32 -20.49
C LEU A 17 -10.31 -5.76 -19.20
N PRO A 18 -10.53 -6.56 -18.13
CA PRO A 18 -10.83 -5.97 -16.84
C PRO A 18 -9.78 -4.89 -16.60
N ALA A 19 -10.20 -3.63 -16.64
CA ALA A 19 -9.35 -2.53 -16.23
C ALA A 19 -9.04 -2.86 -14.77
N GLN A 20 -7.79 -3.20 -14.47
CA GLN A 20 -7.37 -3.38 -13.10
C GLN A 20 -7.78 -2.10 -12.37
N GLU A 21 -8.68 -2.21 -11.40
CA GLU A 21 -9.14 -1.05 -10.66
C GLU A 21 -7.93 -0.36 -10.06
N LYS A 22 -7.78 0.92 -10.39
CA LYS A 22 -6.66 1.72 -9.92
C LYS A 22 -6.80 1.84 -8.41
N LEU A 23 -5.73 1.52 -7.70
CA LEU A 23 -5.67 1.69 -6.26
C LEU A 23 -4.61 2.75 -5.94
N PHE A 24 -5.04 3.76 -5.20
CA PHE A 24 -4.19 4.80 -4.65
C PHE A 24 -4.20 4.69 -3.13
N LEU A 25 -3.05 4.96 -2.50
CA LEU A 25 -2.89 4.79 -1.06
C LEU A 25 -2.24 6.04 -0.46
N VAL A 26 -2.64 6.39 0.76
CA VAL A 26 -1.90 7.35 1.59
C VAL A 26 -1.34 6.59 2.77
N PHE A 27 -0.02 6.54 2.87
CA PHE A 27 0.69 5.99 4.01
C PHE A 27 1.09 7.14 4.92
N GLU A 28 0.68 7.10 6.19
CA GLU A 28 1.09 8.08 7.19
C GLU A 28 1.82 7.37 8.33
N PHE A 29 3.12 7.65 8.44
CA PHE A 29 3.97 7.12 9.49
C PHE A 29 3.87 8.03 10.72
N MET A 30 3.54 7.42 11.84
CA MET A 30 3.34 8.08 13.12
C MET A 30 4.55 7.85 14.02
N ARG A 31 5.00 8.90 14.69
CA ARG A 31 5.80 8.76 15.90
C ARG A 31 4.89 8.86 17.11
N VAL A 32 5.01 7.91 18.01
CA VAL A 32 4.22 7.82 19.24
C VAL A 32 5.19 7.49 20.36
N ASP A 33 5.27 8.39 21.33
CA ASP A 33 6.07 8.17 22.52
C ASP A 33 5.50 6.98 23.30
N ASN A 34 6.37 6.17 23.90
CA ASN A 34 6.03 4.98 24.66
C ASN A 34 5.04 5.31 25.79
N GLU A 35 5.18 6.48 26.42
CA GLU A 35 4.27 6.96 27.47
C GLU A 35 2.89 7.36 26.93
N GLN A 36 2.76 7.60 25.63
CA GLN A 36 1.53 8.01 24.95
C GLN A 36 0.80 6.86 24.26
N GLU A 37 1.32 5.62 24.25
CA GLU A 37 0.72 4.51 23.50
C GLU A 37 -0.77 4.28 23.85
N LEU A 38 -1.13 4.34 25.13
CA LEU A 38 -2.53 4.17 25.56
C LEU A 38 -3.43 5.29 25.03
N ILE A 39 -2.99 6.54 25.19
CA ILE A 39 -3.68 7.75 24.72
C ILE A 39 -3.82 7.71 23.19
N TYR A 40 -2.80 7.19 22.50
CA TYR A 40 -2.82 7.00 21.06
C TYR A 40 -3.82 5.91 20.64
N MET A 41 -3.93 4.79 21.36
CA MET A 41 -4.96 3.78 21.05
C MET A 41 -6.38 4.32 21.24
N ASP A 42 -6.63 5.12 22.28
CA ASP A 42 -7.92 5.81 22.47
C ASP A 42 -8.19 6.83 21.34
N THR A 43 -7.14 7.50 20.88
CA THR A 43 -7.19 8.40 19.71
C THR A 43 -7.61 7.60 18.46
N GLU A 44 -7.00 6.44 18.22
CA GLU A 44 -7.34 5.58 17.08
C GLU A 44 -8.75 4.96 17.19
N ASP A 45 -9.31 4.79 18.40
CA ASP A 45 -10.73 4.46 18.58
C ASP A 45 -11.66 5.59 18.16
N PHE A 46 -11.24 6.84 18.40
CA PHE A 46 -11.96 8.00 17.90
C PHE A 46 -11.92 8.08 16.36
N TRP A 47 -10.73 7.97 15.77
CA TRP A 47 -10.54 8.04 14.32
C TRP A 47 -11.20 6.88 13.58
N LYS A 48 -11.19 5.67 14.15
CA LYS A 48 -11.85 4.48 13.57
C LYS A 48 -13.29 4.75 13.17
N LYS A 49 -14.10 5.36 14.04
CA LYS A 49 -15.52 5.63 13.71
C LYS A 49 -15.66 6.64 12.57
N ILE A 50 -14.77 7.63 12.52
CA ILE A 50 -14.73 8.61 11.43
C ILE A 50 -14.36 7.90 10.12
N HIS A 51 -13.33 7.06 10.10
CA HIS A 51 -12.93 6.31 8.91
C HIS A 51 -14.03 5.36 8.42
N GLU A 52 -14.74 4.67 9.32
CA GLU A 52 -15.91 3.85 8.96
C GLU A 52 -17.00 4.68 8.28
N GLN A 53 -17.23 5.92 8.71
CA GLN A 53 -18.18 6.83 8.04
C GLN A 53 -17.65 7.35 6.71
N ARG A 54 -16.35 7.65 6.60
CA ARG A 54 -15.70 8.02 5.33
C ARG A 54 -15.85 6.90 4.29
N VAL A 55 -15.74 5.63 4.70
CA VAL A 55 -16.02 4.48 3.83
C VAL A 55 -17.48 4.45 3.41
N LYS A 56 -18.42 4.58 4.36
CA LYS A 56 -19.88 4.61 4.06
C LYS A 56 -20.26 5.74 3.12
N ASN A 57 -19.59 6.88 3.21
CA ASN A 57 -19.79 8.05 2.36
C ASN A 57 -19.14 7.92 0.97
N GLY A 58 -18.24 6.96 0.76
CA GLY A 58 -17.45 6.83 -0.46
C GLY A 58 -16.31 7.86 -0.60
N ASP A 59 -15.88 8.45 0.53
CA ASP A 59 -14.74 9.37 0.61
C ASP A 59 -13.41 8.60 0.50
N ILE A 60 -13.38 7.38 1.06
CA ILE A 60 -12.30 6.39 0.95
C ILE A 60 -12.93 5.02 0.67
N ILE A 61 -12.17 4.09 0.12
CA ILE A 61 -12.66 2.71 -0.11
C ILE A 61 -12.24 1.74 1.01
N GLY A 62 -11.32 2.15 1.87
CA GLY A 62 -10.83 1.37 3.00
C GLY A 62 -9.80 2.13 3.82
N TRP A 63 -9.50 1.61 5.00
CA TRP A 63 -8.45 2.11 5.88
C TRP A 63 -7.90 0.98 6.75
N ASP A 64 -6.63 1.08 7.12
CA ASP A 64 -5.94 0.12 7.97
C ASP A 64 -5.08 0.85 9.01
N LEU A 65 -4.89 0.25 10.19
CA LEU A 65 -3.86 0.65 11.15
C LEU A 65 -2.86 -0.49 11.39
N TRP A 66 -1.59 -0.16 11.26
CA TRP A 66 -0.48 -1.10 11.41
C TRP A 66 0.46 -0.66 12.53
N ARG A 67 0.96 -1.63 13.29
CA ARG A 67 2.08 -1.46 14.23
C ARG A 67 3.38 -1.84 13.55
N LEU A 68 4.39 -0.98 13.60
CA LEU A 68 5.66 -1.15 12.90
C LEU A 68 6.76 -1.74 13.79
N GLN A 69 7.69 -2.44 13.14
CA GLN A 69 8.89 -3.05 13.70
C GLN A 69 10.10 -2.85 12.74
N PRO A 70 11.31 -2.54 13.25
CA PRO A 70 11.59 -2.27 14.66
C PRO A 70 10.82 -1.04 15.16
N GLY A 71 10.24 -1.18 16.35
CA GLY A 71 9.44 -0.15 17.01
C GLY A 71 10.21 0.45 18.18
N GLY A 72 9.57 1.39 18.89
CA GLY A 72 10.19 2.17 19.97
C GLY A 72 10.74 3.50 19.47
N GLU A 73 10.74 4.51 20.35
CA GLU A 73 11.01 5.92 20.02
C GLU A 73 12.31 6.13 19.21
N ASP A 74 13.41 5.49 19.62
CA ASP A 74 14.71 5.63 18.96
C ASP A 74 14.83 4.90 17.62
N GLN A 75 13.87 4.03 17.30
CA GLN A 75 13.87 3.20 16.07
C GLN A 75 13.04 3.80 14.94
N GLY A 76 12.48 5.01 15.14
CA GLY A 76 11.77 5.75 14.11
C GLY A 76 10.26 5.77 14.35
N TYR A 77 9.50 5.05 13.54
CA TYR A 77 8.04 5.10 13.52
C TYR A 77 7.42 3.88 14.22
N GLN A 78 6.39 4.09 15.02
CA GLN A 78 5.72 3.03 15.78
C GLN A 78 4.47 2.53 15.07
N TYR A 79 3.79 3.41 14.31
CA TYR A 79 2.54 3.07 13.62
C TYR A 79 2.49 3.62 12.20
N LEU A 80 1.67 2.97 11.38
CA LEU A 80 1.35 3.36 10.02
C LEU A 80 -0.16 3.29 9.82
N THR A 81 -0.78 4.40 9.44
CA THR A 81 -2.14 4.38 8.89
C THR A 81 -2.07 4.29 7.37
N VAL A 82 -3.00 3.54 6.78
CA VAL A 82 -3.15 3.43 5.34
C VAL A 82 -4.58 3.80 4.98
N ASN A 83 -4.77 4.81 4.14
CA ASN A 83 -6.08 5.13 3.56
C ASN A 83 -6.10 4.75 2.08
N LEU A 84 -7.15 4.07 1.63
CA LEU A 84 -7.28 3.55 0.26
C LEU A 84 -8.28 4.39 -0.54
N TYR A 85 -7.94 4.64 -1.81
CA TYR A 85 -8.75 5.42 -2.74
C TYR A 85 -8.80 4.75 -4.11
N ASP A 86 -9.93 4.90 -4.79
CA ASP A 86 -10.16 4.53 -6.19
C ASP A 86 -9.84 5.68 -7.17
N ASP A 87 -9.73 6.91 -6.67
CA ASP A 87 -9.46 8.11 -7.44
C ASP A 87 -8.27 8.92 -6.88
N LYS A 88 -7.33 9.23 -7.77
CA LYS A 88 -6.10 9.97 -7.43
C LYS A 88 -6.37 11.42 -7.01
N VAL A 89 -7.36 12.08 -7.61
CA VAL A 89 -7.68 13.46 -7.28
C VAL A 89 -8.32 13.51 -5.89
N LYS A 90 -9.24 12.60 -5.56
CA LYS A 90 -9.78 12.44 -4.21
C LYS A 90 -8.67 12.26 -3.18
N MET A 91 -7.75 11.33 -3.44
CA MET A 91 -6.59 11.09 -2.57
C MET A 91 -5.76 12.37 -2.32
N MET A 92 -5.41 13.10 -3.38
CA MET A 92 -4.51 14.25 -3.30
C MET A 92 -5.16 15.50 -2.68
N SER A 93 -6.44 15.73 -2.99
CA SER A 93 -7.17 16.90 -2.48
C SER A 93 -7.75 16.68 -1.08
N GLY A 94 -7.76 15.43 -0.59
CA GLY A 94 -8.56 15.06 0.58
C GLY A 94 -10.05 15.23 0.32
N ALA A 95 -10.49 15.25 -0.96
CA ALA A 95 -11.88 15.46 -1.30
C ALA A 95 -12.74 14.33 -0.72
N GLY A 96 -13.82 14.77 -0.09
CA GLY A 96 -14.72 14.00 0.74
C GLY A 96 -15.41 14.97 1.70
N ASP A 97 -16.46 14.52 2.36
CA ASP A 97 -17.20 15.36 3.31
C ASP A 97 -16.82 14.97 4.73
N PHE A 98 -15.68 15.50 5.20
CA PHE A 98 -15.17 15.21 6.53
C PHE A 98 -16.17 15.61 7.63
N GLU A 99 -16.84 16.75 7.45
CA GLU A 99 -17.85 17.23 8.39
C GLU A 99 -19.02 16.26 8.48
N LYS A 100 -19.53 15.79 7.34
CA LYS A 100 -20.57 14.75 7.30
C LYS A 100 -20.08 13.44 7.92
N ALA A 101 -18.84 13.03 7.68
CA ALA A 101 -18.27 11.82 8.29
C ALA A 101 -18.16 11.97 9.82
N LEU A 102 -17.75 13.15 10.31
CA LEU A 102 -17.65 13.47 11.73
C LEU A 102 -19.02 13.44 12.40
N GLN A 103 -20.00 14.16 11.85
CA GLN A 103 -21.38 14.17 12.33
C GLN A 103 -22.01 12.77 12.31
N GLY A 104 -21.74 11.97 11.27
CA GLY A 104 -22.22 10.60 11.19
C GLY A 104 -21.56 9.66 12.20
N ALA A 105 -20.33 9.94 12.62
CA ALA A 105 -19.59 9.13 13.59
C ALA A 105 -19.96 9.49 15.03
N TYR A 106 -20.24 10.77 15.26
CA TYR A 106 -20.47 11.37 16.58
C TYR A 106 -21.59 12.42 16.54
N PRO A 107 -22.85 12.01 16.32
CA PRO A 107 -23.97 12.95 16.22
C PRO A 107 -24.30 13.65 17.55
N ASP A 108 -23.89 13.04 18.68
CA ASP A 108 -24.26 13.49 20.03
C ASP A 108 -23.13 14.22 20.75
N LEU A 109 -21.92 14.31 20.18
CA LEU A 109 -20.82 15.05 20.80
C LEU A 109 -20.97 16.54 20.53
N SER A 110 -20.73 17.35 21.56
CA SER A 110 -20.62 18.79 21.42
C SER A 110 -19.35 19.21 20.69
N GLU A 111 -19.36 20.44 20.15
CA GLU A 111 -18.17 21.04 19.51
C GLU A 111 -16.96 21.09 20.46
N GLU A 112 -17.19 21.33 21.76
CA GLU A 112 -16.14 21.37 22.79
C GLU A 112 -15.50 19.99 22.99
N GLU A 113 -16.32 18.93 23.10
CA GLU A 113 -15.81 17.56 23.23
C GLU A 113 -15.06 17.10 21.96
N LEU A 114 -15.55 17.49 20.78
CA LEU A 114 -14.85 17.23 19.51
C LEU A 114 -13.50 17.94 19.46
N TYR A 115 -13.46 19.22 19.87
CA TYR A 115 -12.23 19.99 19.96
C TYR A 115 -11.20 19.36 20.91
N GLU A 116 -11.64 18.87 22.08
CA GLU A 116 -10.76 18.15 23.00
C GLU A 116 -10.17 16.88 22.38
N LYS A 117 -10.98 16.09 21.66
CA LYS A 117 -10.51 14.88 20.97
C LYS A 117 -9.53 15.18 19.84
N PHE A 118 -9.75 16.24 19.07
CA PHE A 118 -8.79 16.68 18.05
C PHE A 118 -7.50 17.20 18.67
N ASN A 119 -7.57 17.94 19.77
CA ASN A 119 -6.38 18.35 20.50
C ASN A 119 -5.60 17.16 21.07
N GLN A 120 -6.31 16.13 21.58
CA GLN A 120 -5.67 14.91 22.05
C GLN A 120 -4.97 14.17 20.92
N THR A 121 -5.52 14.19 19.70
CA THR A 121 -4.87 13.60 18.52
C THR A 121 -3.49 14.22 18.27
N GLY A 122 -3.37 15.55 18.36
CA GLY A 122 -2.08 16.23 18.16
C GLY A 122 -1.10 16.04 19.31
N LYS A 123 -1.56 15.60 20.49
CA LYS A 123 -0.71 15.32 21.67
C LYS A 123 -0.26 13.87 21.74
N SER A 124 -1.03 12.95 21.17
CA SER A 124 -0.74 11.51 21.27
C SER A 124 0.26 11.03 20.23
N ARG A 125 0.52 11.83 19.19
CA ARG A 125 1.40 11.44 18.08
C ARG A 125 1.91 12.62 17.25
N ASP A 126 3.03 12.38 16.58
CA ASP A 126 3.52 13.21 15.47
C ASP A 126 3.28 12.53 14.13
N LEU A 127 2.69 13.24 13.17
CA LEU A 127 2.69 12.81 11.76
C LEU A 127 4.05 13.09 11.16
N ALA A 128 4.92 12.08 11.10
CA ALA A 128 6.30 12.29 10.71
C ALA A 128 6.51 12.23 9.19
N VAL A 129 5.86 11.28 8.50
CA VAL A 129 5.97 11.13 7.04
C VAL A 129 4.61 10.79 6.44
N ARG A 130 4.29 11.46 5.32
CA ARG A 130 3.15 11.12 4.47
C ARG A 130 3.62 10.78 3.07
N LEU A 131 3.22 9.62 2.57
CA LEU A 131 3.48 9.17 1.21
C LEU A 131 2.16 8.97 0.47
N TYR A 132 2.09 9.48 -0.75
CA TYR A 132 0.96 9.28 -1.66
C TYR A 132 1.39 8.29 -2.74
N LEU A 133 0.66 7.19 -2.89
CA LEU A 133 1.09 6.06 -3.69
C LEU A 133 0.07 5.68 -4.77
N GLU A 134 0.58 5.08 -5.84
CA GLU A 134 -0.20 4.38 -6.86
C GLU A 134 0.29 2.93 -6.93
N ARG A 135 -0.63 1.96 -6.81
CA ARG A 135 -0.31 0.55 -6.99
C ARG A 135 -0.15 0.25 -8.48
N LEU A 136 1.05 -0.17 -8.87
CA LEU A 136 1.38 -0.49 -10.27
C LEU A 136 1.18 -1.97 -10.59
N ALA A 137 1.43 -2.85 -9.62
CA ALA A 137 1.28 -4.29 -9.79
C ALA A 137 0.88 -4.97 -8.49
N GLN A 138 0.27 -6.15 -8.62
CA GLN A 138 -0.01 -7.07 -7.53
C GLN A 138 -0.05 -8.50 -8.05
N THR A 139 0.12 -9.47 -7.16
CA THR A 139 -0.22 -10.88 -7.44
C THR A 139 -1.73 -11.09 -7.47
N GLU A 140 -2.20 -12.00 -8.31
CA GLU A 140 -3.56 -12.52 -8.24
C GLU A 140 -3.69 -13.43 -7.02
N ASN A 141 -4.65 -13.14 -6.14
CA ASN A 141 -4.83 -13.86 -4.90
C ASN A 141 -6.24 -13.66 -4.35
N THR A 142 -6.62 -14.51 -3.39
CA THR A 142 -7.84 -14.38 -2.58
C THR A 142 -7.47 -14.21 -1.11
N PHE A 143 -6.32 -13.59 -0.84
CA PHE A 143 -5.82 -13.46 0.52
C PHE A 143 -6.70 -12.48 1.29
N GLU A 144 -7.32 -12.98 2.34
CA GLU A 144 -7.98 -12.15 3.33
C GLU A 144 -6.93 -11.60 4.30
N MET A 145 -7.18 -10.38 4.79
CA MET A 145 -6.25 -9.67 5.66
C MET A 145 -6.81 -9.62 7.10
N PRO A 146 -6.84 -10.75 7.85
CA PRO A 146 -7.34 -10.75 9.22
C PRO A 146 -6.43 -9.93 10.14
N LEU A 147 -6.96 -9.46 11.27
CA LEU A 147 -6.15 -8.84 12.32
C LEU A 147 -5.00 -9.77 12.73
N GLY A 148 -3.82 -9.20 12.91
CA GLY A 148 -2.56 -9.95 13.09
C GLY A 148 -1.83 -10.29 11.80
N THR A 149 -2.39 -9.96 10.62
CA THR A 149 -1.66 -10.02 9.34
C THR A 149 -0.32 -9.31 9.47
N VAL A 150 0.73 -9.94 8.96
CA VAL A 150 2.07 -9.35 8.92
C VAL A 150 2.40 -8.91 7.50
N ALA A 151 2.90 -7.69 7.37
CA ALA A 151 3.45 -7.17 6.13
C ALA A 151 4.95 -6.87 6.29
N ALA A 152 5.75 -7.25 5.30
CA ALA A 152 7.07 -6.66 5.07
C ALA A 152 6.92 -5.55 4.02
N ILE A 153 7.19 -4.31 4.44
CA ILE A 153 7.08 -3.09 3.64
C ILE A 153 8.49 -2.67 3.26
N ASP A 154 8.90 -2.95 2.04
CA ASP A 154 10.25 -2.67 1.55
C ASP A 154 10.26 -1.30 0.86
N MET A 155 11.04 -0.37 1.41
CA MET A 155 11.27 0.96 0.87
C MET A 155 12.38 0.88 -0.18
N MET A 156 12.04 1.18 -1.43
CA MET A 156 12.94 1.00 -2.58
C MET A 156 13.20 2.33 -3.27
N LYS A 157 14.40 2.52 -3.81
CA LYS A 157 14.75 3.69 -4.61
C LYS A 157 15.30 3.25 -5.96
N ALA A 158 14.61 3.62 -7.03
CA ALA A 158 15.11 3.46 -8.38
C ALA A 158 16.43 4.22 -8.55
N GLU A 159 17.39 3.59 -9.22
CA GLU A 159 18.65 4.23 -9.60
C GLU A 159 18.39 5.38 -10.59
N PRO A 160 19.22 6.45 -10.57
CA PRO A 160 19.08 7.56 -11.50
C PRO A 160 19.01 7.10 -12.95
N GLY A 161 17.93 7.49 -13.65
CA GLY A 161 17.70 7.14 -15.05
C GLY A 161 17.18 5.71 -15.30
N LYS A 162 17.01 4.87 -14.26
CA LYS A 162 16.53 3.48 -14.40
C LYS A 162 15.10 3.25 -13.91
N TYR A 163 14.32 4.33 -13.83
CA TYR A 163 12.99 4.29 -13.19
C TYR A 163 12.03 3.33 -13.92
N TRP A 164 11.99 3.41 -15.25
CA TRP A 164 11.11 2.59 -16.10
C TRP A 164 11.61 1.16 -16.18
N GLU A 165 12.92 0.95 -16.23
CA GLU A 165 13.57 -0.36 -16.19
C GLU A 165 13.25 -1.07 -14.88
N TYR A 166 13.29 -0.36 -13.76
CA TYR A 166 12.95 -0.90 -12.46
C TYR A 166 11.49 -1.36 -12.41
N GLU A 167 10.54 -0.50 -12.78
CA GLU A 167 9.12 -0.86 -12.77
C GLU A 167 8.80 -2.00 -13.73
N LYS A 168 9.45 -2.02 -14.90
CA LYS A 168 9.34 -3.11 -15.85
C LYS A 168 9.84 -4.42 -15.24
N ALA A 169 10.97 -4.40 -14.55
CA ALA A 169 11.50 -5.58 -13.86
C ALA A 169 10.55 -6.07 -12.75
N GLU A 170 9.98 -5.17 -11.96
CA GLU A 170 8.98 -5.54 -10.92
C GLU A 170 7.76 -6.22 -11.52
N ASN A 171 7.26 -5.73 -12.65
CA ASN A 171 6.08 -6.30 -13.28
C ASN A 171 6.35 -7.59 -14.09
N GLU A 172 7.44 -7.63 -14.86
CA GLU A 172 7.70 -8.73 -15.81
C GLU A 172 8.58 -9.84 -15.24
N VAL A 173 9.43 -9.52 -14.26
CA VAL A 173 10.40 -10.46 -13.68
C VAL A 173 9.98 -10.87 -12.27
N PHE A 174 9.81 -9.91 -11.36
CA PHE A 174 9.60 -10.21 -9.94
C PHE A 174 8.16 -10.62 -9.62
N LYS A 175 7.14 -9.95 -10.18
CA LYS A 175 5.73 -10.33 -9.96
C LYS A 175 5.46 -11.81 -10.25
N PRO A 176 5.91 -12.41 -11.38
CA PRO A 176 5.76 -13.86 -11.60
C PRO A 176 6.43 -14.73 -10.53
N MET A 177 7.55 -14.29 -9.95
CA MET A 177 8.21 -14.99 -8.84
C MET A 177 7.35 -14.93 -7.57
N HIS A 178 6.84 -13.74 -7.23
CA HIS A 178 5.91 -13.57 -6.11
C HIS A 178 4.62 -14.35 -6.31
N GLN A 179 4.08 -14.41 -7.53
CA GLN A 179 2.89 -15.19 -7.86
C GLN A 179 3.11 -16.68 -7.59
N ARG A 180 4.30 -17.22 -7.83
CA ARG A 180 4.61 -18.61 -7.47
C ARG A 180 4.56 -18.82 -5.95
N SER A 181 5.10 -17.89 -5.16
CA SER A 181 4.99 -17.94 -3.69
C SER A 181 3.53 -17.85 -3.21
N VAL A 182 2.70 -17.08 -3.89
CA VAL A 182 1.26 -17.02 -3.57
C VAL A 182 0.58 -18.35 -3.92
N ASN A 183 0.82 -18.87 -5.12
CA ASN A 183 0.20 -20.11 -5.60
C ASN A 183 0.59 -21.33 -4.76
N ASN A 184 1.80 -21.36 -4.20
CA ASN A 184 2.26 -22.45 -3.34
C ASN A 184 1.96 -22.22 -1.85
N GLY A 185 1.33 -21.08 -1.51
CA GLY A 185 0.92 -20.77 -0.14
C GLY A 185 2.04 -20.29 0.78
N SER A 186 3.27 -20.04 0.30
CA SER A 186 4.35 -19.46 1.12
C SER A 186 4.26 -17.95 1.29
N LYS A 187 3.27 -17.31 0.66
CA LYS A 187 2.98 -15.88 0.74
C LYS A 187 1.49 -15.66 0.59
N GLY A 188 0.92 -14.74 1.35
CA GLY A 188 -0.47 -14.35 1.19
C GLY A 188 -0.69 -13.49 -0.04
N SER A 189 0.04 -12.39 -0.14
CA SER A 189 -0.07 -11.43 -1.24
C SER A 189 1.24 -10.67 -1.45
N TRP A 190 1.40 -10.10 -2.64
CA TRP A 190 2.43 -9.12 -2.96
C TRP A 190 1.86 -7.96 -3.76
N GLY A 191 2.28 -6.74 -3.44
CA GLY A 191 1.96 -5.52 -4.19
C GLY A 191 3.18 -4.65 -4.41
N PHE A 192 3.20 -3.93 -5.53
CA PHE A 192 4.23 -2.95 -5.88
C PHE A 192 3.60 -1.59 -6.15
N CYS A 193 4.12 -0.58 -5.46
CA CYS A 193 3.59 0.78 -5.48
C CYS A 193 4.67 1.79 -5.86
N ARG A 194 4.27 2.80 -6.62
CA ARG A 194 5.04 4.01 -6.87
C ARG A 194 4.68 5.07 -5.84
N ILE A 195 5.68 5.79 -5.31
CA ILE A 195 5.45 7.02 -4.55
C ILE A 195 5.30 8.19 -5.53
N LEU A 196 4.11 8.79 -5.54
CA LEU A 196 3.80 9.97 -6.33
C LEU A 196 4.31 11.24 -5.65
N VAL A 197 4.11 11.33 -4.33
CA VAL A 197 4.50 12.47 -3.50
C VAL A 197 5.01 11.98 -2.15
N PRO A 198 6.16 12.48 -1.66
CA PRO A 198 7.08 13.39 -2.35
C PRO A 198 7.76 12.72 -3.57
N SER A 199 8.19 13.52 -4.56
CA SER A 199 9.00 13.08 -5.72
C SER A 199 10.26 13.96 -5.88
N GLY A 200 11.37 13.41 -6.38
CA GLY A 200 12.66 14.10 -6.48
C GLY A 200 13.86 13.22 -6.14
N SER A 201 15.07 13.69 -6.48
CA SER A 201 16.33 12.95 -6.26
C SER A 201 16.67 12.77 -4.78
N ASP A 202 16.24 13.71 -3.93
CA ASP A 202 16.62 13.74 -2.51
C ASP A 202 15.73 12.84 -1.66
N ASN A 203 14.65 12.32 -2.24
CA ASN A 203 13.73 11.45 -1.51
C ASN A 203 14.39 10.17 -1.06
N PHE A 204 14.00 9.71 0.12
CA PHE A 204 14.51 8.47 0.70
C PHE A 204 14.19 7.25 -0.17
N ALA A 205 12.97 7.16 -0.68
CA ALA A 205 12.46 6.07 -1.53
C ALA A 205 11.63 6.64 -2.69
N SER A 206 11.51 5.87 -3.77
CA SER A 206 10.61 6.16 -4.90
C SER A 206 9.51 5.11 -5.09
N HIS A 207 9.69 3.91 -4.54
CA HIS A 207 8.74 2.81 -4.64
C HIS A 207 8.66 2.03 -3.34
N ILE A 208 7.60 1.23 -3.22
CA ILE A 208 7.39 0.31 -2.10
C ILE A 208 6.95 -1.04 -2.65
N THR A 209 7.51 -2.14 -2.14
CA THR A 209 6.88 -3.45 -2.22
C THR A 209 6.26 -3.82 -0.88
N VAL A 210 5.11 -4.47 -0.91
CA VAL A 210 4.43 -4.97 0.28
C VAL A 210 4.22 -6.46 0.15
N ASN A 211 4.89 -7.25 0.97
CA ASN A 211 4.74 -8.70 1.06
C ASN A 211 3.86 -9.02 2.27
N MET A 212 2.68 -9.62 2.06
CA MET A 212 1.74 -9.94 3.13
C MET A 212 1.69 -11.43 3.46
N PHE A 213 1.56 -11.71 4.74
CA PHE A 213 1.50 -13.04 5.34
C PHE A 213 0.43 -13.04 6.43
N LYS A 214 -0.16 -14.21 6.67
CA LYS A 214 -1.21 -14.36 7.69
C LYS A 214 -0.72 -13.93 9.09
N ASP A 215 0.51 -14.29 9.43
CA ASP A 215 1.17 -14.03 10.70
C ASP A 215 2.68 -14.27 10.55
N TYR A 216 3.46 -14.06 11.61
CA TYR A 216 4.91 -14.31 11.63
C TYR A 216 5.28 -15.80 11.44
N ASN A 217 4.42 -16.72 11.87
CA ASN A 217 4.68 -18.15 11.68
C ASN A 217 4.57 -18.51 10.19
N HIS A 218 3.56 -17.99 9.49
CA HIS A 218 3.45 -18.10 8.04
C HIS A 218 4.70 -17.51 7.37
N MET A 219 5.15 -16.32 7.77
CA MET A 219 6.32 -15.68 7.17
C MET A 219 7.62 -16.50 7.30
N TYR A 220 7.93 -17.01 8.49
CA TYR A 220 9.25 -17.60 8.77
C TYR A 220 9.30 -19.13 8.71
N ASN A 221 8.16 -19.80 8.95
CA ASN A 221 8.12 -21.25 9.11
C ASN A 221 7.35 -21.95 7.99
N THR A 222 6.98 -21.24 6.92
CA THR A 222 6.39 -21.87 5.73
C THR A 222 7.48 -22.22 4.75
N ASP A 223 7.60 -23.51 4.46
CA ASP A 223 8.49 -23.99 3.41
C ASP A 223 8.09 -23.38 2.07
N SER A 224 9.00 -22.61 1.47
CA SER A 224 8.84 -22.15 0.10
C SER A 224 9.62 -23.11 -0.80
N PRO A 225 8.94 -23.91 -1.66
CA PRO A 225 9.64 -24.78 -2.58
C PRO A 225 10.57 -23.96 -3.49
N PRO A 226 11.72 -24.52 -3.88
CA PRO A 226 12.64 -23.82 -4.78
C PRO A 226 11.91 -23.49 -6.08
N GLY A 227 12.18 -22.29 -6.60
CA GLY A 227 11.68 -21.90 -7.92
C GLY A 227 12.27 -22.79 -9.03
N PRO A 228 11.70 -22.74 -10.25
CA PRO A 228 12.31 -23.40 -11.39
C PRO A 228 13.72 -22.86 -11.64
N GLU A 229 14.59 -23.67 -12.24
CA GLU A 229 15.89 -23.19 -12.68
C GLU A 229 15.68 -22.10 -13.75
N LEU A 230 16.29 -20.95 -13.51
CA LEU A 230 16.23 -19.81 -14.44
C LEU A 230 17.25 -20.00 -15.57
N SER A 231 16.81 -19.70 -16.79
CA SER A 231 17.67 -19.55 -17.97
C SER A 231 18.71 -18.44 -17.79
N ALA A 232 19.71 -18.39 -18.66
CA ALA A 232 20.72 -17.34 -18.63
C ALA A 232 20.12 -15.93 -18.78
N ASP A 233 19.11 -15.79 -19.64
CA ASP A 233 18.42 -14.53 -19.89
C ASP A 233 17.55 -14.12 -18.69
N GLU A 234 16.82 -15.05 -18.07
CA GLU A 234 16.06 -14.77 -16.85
C GLU A 234 16.98 -14.38 -15.69
N LYS A 235 18.12 -15.07 -15.51
CA LYS A 235 19.14 -14.69 -14.52
C LYS A 235 19.68 -13.28 -14.78
N LYS A 236 19.87 -12.92 -16.05
CA LYS A 236 20.28 -11.56 -16.43
C LYS A 236 19.18 -10.54 -16.11
N ALA A 237 17.92 -10.82 -16.45
CA ALA A 237 16.81 -9.92 -16.18
C ALA A 237 16.60 -9.67 -14.67
N VAL A 238 16.76 -10.71 -13.84
CA VAL A 238 16.76 -10.58 -12.37
C VAL A 238 17.89 -9.65 -11.90
N ARG A 239 19.12 -9.85 -12.40
CA ARG A 239 20.25 -8.98 -12.03
C ARG A 239 20.03 -7.54 -12.48
N ASP A 240 19.65 -7.32 -13.73
CA ASP A 240 19.39 -5.99 -14.27
C ASP A 240 18.29 -5.27 -13.46
N GLY A 241 17.26 -6.00 -13.01
CA GLY A 241 16.20 -5.48 -12.15
C GLY A 241 16.66 -5.12 -10.74
N ILE A 242 17.54 -5.94 -10.14
CA ILE A 242 18.18 -5.62 -8.86
C ILE A 242 19.08 -4.39 -9.02
N ASP A 243 19.88 -4.33 -10.08
CA ASP A 243 20.80 -3.22 -10.38
C ASP A 243 20.07 -1.93 -10.80
N ALA A 244 18.76 -1.98 -11.01
CA ALA A 244 17.93 -0.83 -11.29
C ALA A 244 17.45 -0.10 -10.03
N ARG A 245 17.72 -0.65 -8.83
CA ARG A 245 17.15 -0.14 -7.58
C ARG A 245 17.95 -0.49 -6.33
N ASP A 246 17.99 0.45 -5.40
CA ASP A 246 18.50 0.25 -4.05
C ASP A 246 17.36 -0.10 -3.08
N MET A 247 17.58 -1.09 -2.22
CA MET A 247 16.64 -1.45 -1.14
C MET A 247 17.07 -0.70 0.12
N LYS A 248 16.30 0.31 0.52
CA LYS A 248 16.71 1.27 1.55
C LYS A 248 16.46 0.73 2.95
N TYR A 249 15.26 0.21 3.17
CA TYR A 249 14.82 -0.23 4.49
C TYR A 249 13.59 -1.13 4.38
N THR A 250 13.43 -2.08 5.29
CA THR A 250 12.20 -2.88 5.39
C THR A 250 11.58 -2.68 6.76
N TYR A 251 10.32 -2.25 6.78
CA TYR A 251 9.51 -2.29 8.00
C TYR A 251 8.76 -3.60 8.05
N MET A 252 8.79 -4.26 9.20
CA MET A 252 7.80 -5.27 9.53
C MET A 252 6.59 -4.57 10.12
N ALA A 253 5.39 -4.99 9.74
CA ALA A 253 4.16 -4.34 10.16
C ALA A 253 3.14 -5.41 10.56
N THR A 254 2.42 -5.21 11.66
CA THR A 254 1.31 -6.07 12.08
C THR A 254 0.00 -5.28 12.02
N LEU A 255 -0.99 -5.82 11.32
CA LEU A 255 -2.33 -5.22 11.21
C LEU A 255 -3.04 -5.29 12.56
N ILE A 256 -3.49 -4.15 13.04
CA ILE A 256 -4.18 -4.04 14.34
C ILE A 256 -5.58 -3.42 14.24
N ARG A 257 -5.95 -2.80 13.11
CA ARG A 257 -7.32 -2.38 12.80
C ARG A 257 -7.59 -2.46 11.30
#